data_AF-A0A2P5B978-F1
#
_entry.id   AF-A0A2P5B978-F1
#
_cell.length_a   1.000
_cell.length_b   1.000
_cell.length_c   1.000
_cell.angle_alpha   90.00
_cell.angle_beta   90.00
_cell.angle_gamma   90.00
#
_symmetry.space_group_name_H-M   'P 1'
#
loop_
_entity.id
_entity.type
_entity.pdbx_description
1 polymer ?
#
loop_
_entity_poly.entity_id
_entity_poly.type
_entity_poly.pdbx_seq_one_letter_code
_entity_poly.pdbx_strand_id
1 'polypeptide(L)'
;MSGQGFVQVDRKITPTSPVGPASNFNGNQFDLKIQDRGSENWWFVVSDGSKDIPVGYWPKKVFPYGTQEVAWGGIAQAGRNKISPAMGNGHFPDGNYRQACYISDVHYVDHKNKMVAPVTAYTLQHVDKPKCYGLKNDRLMGPKNFGYSFTFGGSGGKCG
;
A
#
# COMPACT_ATOMS: atom_id res chain seq x y z
N MET A 1 -4.56 27.34 5.67
CA MET A 1 -3.89 26.38 6.58
C MET A 1 -2.82 25.64 5.77
N SER A 2 -1.54 25.98 5.96
CA SER A 2 -0.38 25.31 5.32
C SER A 2 -0.10 24.02 6.11
N GLY A 3 -0.11 22.81 5.56
CA GLY A 3 0.54 22.38 4.31
C GLY A 3 1.89 21.68 4.56
N GLN A 4 2.21 21.23 5.78
CA GLN A 4 3.58 20.79 6.13
C GLN A 4 3.85 19.27 6.06
N GLY A 5 2.86 18.46 5.69
CA GLY A 5 3.02 17.00 5.62
C GLY A 5 3.57 16.51 4.28
N PHE A 6 3.04 17.02 3.17
CA PHE A 6 3.34 16.53 1.82
C PHE A 6 3.66 17.71 0.89
N VAL A 7 4.75 17.59 0.14
CA VAL A 7 5.18 18.56 -0.87
C VAL A 7 4.80 17.99 -2.23
N GLN A 8 3.72 18.52 -2.82
CA GLN A 8 3.31 18.16 -4.17
C GLN A 8 4.27 18.79 -5.20
N VAL A 9 4.69 18.01 -6.19
CA VAL A 9 5.56 18.47 -7.28
C VAL A 9 4.86 18.41 -8.65
N ASP A 10 3.98 17.42 -8.86
CA ASP A 10 3.20 17.34 -10.09
C ASP A 10 2.03 18.32 -10.05
N ARG A 11 1.75 19.00 -11.17
CA ARG A 11 0.68 20.03 -11.24
C ARG A 11 -0.66 19.47 -11.73
N LYS A 12 -0.70 18.23 -12.20
CA LYS A 12 -1.88 17.57 -12.78
C LYS A 12 -2.42 16.47 -11.87
N ILE A 13 -1.52 15.67 -11.33
CA ILE A 13 -1.82 14.60 -10.39
C ILE A 13 -1.54 15.11 -8.99
N THR A 14 -2.56 15.05 -8.13
CA THR A 14 -2.45 15.37 -6.71
C THR A 14 -2.76 14.10 -5.90
N PRO A 15 -2.45 14.05 -4.60
CA PRO A 15 -2.87 12.94 -3.74
C PRO A 15 -4.39 12.72 -3.68
N THR A 16 -5.17 13.73 -4.09
CA THR A 16 -6.64 13.66 -4.14
C THR A 16 -7.17 13.45 -5.55
N SER A 17 -6.31 13.44 -6.58
CA SER A 17 -6.72 13.15 -7.95
C SER A 17 -7.16 11.69 -8.06
N PRO A 18 -8.27 11.40 -8.76
CA PRO A 18 -8.57 10.04 -9.17
C PRO A 18 -7.40 9.49 -9.97
N VAL A 19 -6.80 8.39 -9.52
CA VAL A 19 -5.76 7.71 -10.27
C VAL A 19 -6.44 6.84 -11.32
N GLY A 20 -6.24 7.18 -12.58
CA GLY A 20 -6.76 6.45 -13.73
C GLY A 20 -5.63 6.09 -14.69
N PRO A 21 -5.71 4.95 -15.39
CA PRO A 21 -6.76 3.91 -15.28
C PRO A 21 -6.68 3.10 -13.97
N ALA A 22 -7.83 2.56 -13.53
CA ALA A 22 -7.92 1.68 -12.37
C ALA A 22 -7.72 0.22 -12.76
N SER A 23 -7.20 -0.59 -11.83
CA SER A 23 -7.05 -2.03 -12.02
C SER A 23 -8.40 -2.72 -12.20
N ASN A 24 -8.44 -3.76 -13.04
CA ASN A 24 -9.65 -4.53 -13.33
C ASN A 24 -9.53 -5.96 -12.82
N PHE A 25 -10.64 -6.55 -12.38
CA PHE A 25 -10.71 -7.96 -12.00
C PHE A 25 -10.32 -8.84 -13.20
N ASN A 26 -9.31 -9.70 -13.02
CA ASN A 26 -8.68 -10.51 -14.06
C ASN A 26 -8.16 -9.73 -15.29
N GLY A 27 -8.00 -8.42 -15.18
CA GLY A 27 -7.59 -7.52 -16.26
C GLY A 27 -6.20 -6.92 -16.06
N ASN A 28 -6.02 -5.71 -16.61
CA ASN A 28 -4.82 -4.91 -16.42
C ASN A 28 -4.73 -4.42 -14.97
N GLN A 29 -3.51 -4.41 -14.44
CA GLN A 29 -3.20 -3.93 -13.09
C GLN A 29 -2.33 -2.68 -13.20
N PHE A 30 -2.58 -1.71 -12.33
CA PHE A 30 -1.85 -0.44 -12.25
C PHE A 30 -1.38 -0.22 -10.82
N ASP A 31 -0.16 0.31 -10.68
CA ASP A 31 0.54 0.36 -9.40
C ASP A 31 0.72 1.78 -8.89
N LEU A 32 0.60 1.91 -7.57
CA LEU A 32 1.06 3.06 -6.82
C LEU A 32 2.34 2.69 -6.08
N LYS A 33 3.36 3.53 -6.18
CA LYS A 33 4.65 3.30 -5.56
C LYS A 33 4.91 4.35 -4.49
N ILE A 34 5.32 3.89 -3.30
CA ILE A 34 5.84 4.73 -2.23
C ILE A 34 7.26 4.27 -1.94
N GLN A 35 8.24 5.15 -2.12
CA GLN A 35 9.65 4.79 -1.95
C GLN A 35 10.50 5.97 -1.50
N ASP A 36 11.51 5.72 -0.68
CA ASP A 36 12.63 6.64 -0.54
C ASP A 36 13.66 6.39 -1.65
N ARG A 37 14.07 7.45 -2.34
CA ARG A 37 15.06 7.41 -3.43
C ARG A 37 16.47 7.75 -2.95
N GLY A 38 16.77 7.50 -1.67
CA GLY A 38 18.04 7.87 -1.03
C GLY A 38 18.14 9.34 -0.66
N SER A 39 17.00 10.06 -0.71
CA SER A 39 16.91 11.48 -0.34
C SER A 39 16.38 11.67 1.08
N GLU A 40 16.05 10.58 1.77
CA GLU A 40 15.37 10.54 3.07
C GLU A 40 13.95 11.16 3.04
N ASN A 41 13.49 11.53 1.85
CA ASN A 41 12.12 11.92 1.56
C ASN A 41 11.37 10.74 0.97
N TRP A 42 10.16 10.51 1.45
CA TRP A 42 9.30 9.43 0.98
C TRP A 42 8.49 9.91 -0.21
N TRP A 43 8.81 9.42 -1.40
CA TRP A 43 8.18 9.82 -2.65
C TRP A 43 6.91 9.02 -2.91
N PHE A 44 5.84 9.72 -3.25
CA PHE A 44 4.64 9.14 -3.84
C PHE A 44 4.74 9.23 -5.36
N VAL A 45 4.66 8.09 -6.02
CA VAL A 45 4.86 7.93 -7.46
C VAL A 45 3.70 7.13 -8.03
N VAL A 46 3.12 7.63 -9.11
CA VAL A 46 2.13 6.88 -9.90
C VAL A 46 2.86 6.27 -11.09
N SER A 47 2.59 5.00 -11.38
CA SER A 47 3.18 4.31 -12.52
C SER A 47 2.14 3.47 -13.24
N ASP A 48 2.08 3.57 -14.56
CA ASP A 48 1.28 2.68 -15.41
C ASP A 48 2.10 1.50 -15.95
N GLY A 49 3.31 1.30 -15.41
CA GLY A 49 4.28 0.31 -15.88
C GLY A 49 5.21 0.81 -17.00
N SER A 50 4.88 1.92 -17.65
CA SER A 50 5.72 2.52 -18.72
C SER A 50 6.52 3.73 -18.24
N LYS A 51 5.96 4.51 -17.31
CA LYS A 51 6.59 5.73 -16.79
C LYS A 51 6.22 5.97 -15.34
N ASP A 52 7.22 6.28 -14.52
CA ASP A 52 7.03 6.76 -13.17
C ASP A 52 6.80 8.28 -13.16
N ILE A 53 5.69 8.72 -12.59
CA ILE A 53 5.32 10.13 -12.40
C ILE A 53 5.44 10.47 -10.91
N PRO A 54 6.46 11.24 -10.49
CA PRO A 54 6.57 11.68 -9.10
C PRO A 54 5.47 12.70 -8.80
N VAL A 55 4.51 12.34 -7.95
CA VAL A 55 3.40 13.21 -7.55
C VAL A 55 3.86 14.22 -6.49
N GLY A 56 4.71 13.76 -5.57
CA GLY A 56 5.25 14.57 -4.48
C GLY A 56 5.94 13.71 -3.44
N TYR A 57 6.28 14.30 -2.30
CA TYR A 57 6.98 13.59 -1.23
C TYR A 57 6.63 14.09 0.16
N TRP A 58 6.74 13.20 1.15
CA TRP A 58 6.78 13.58 2.56
C TRP A 58 8.23 13.89 2.96
N PRO A 59 8.52 15.10 3.49
CA PRO A 59 9.88 15.47 3.89
C PRO A 59 10.42 14.60 5.03
N LYS A 60 11.73 14.28 5.03
CA LYS A 60 12.38 13.52 6.12
C LYS A 60 11.97 13.97 7.53
N LYS A 61 11.89 15.29 7.74
CA LYS A 61 11.60 15.90 9.05
C LYS A 61 10.25 15.47 9.65
N VAL A 62 9.31 14.95 8.86
CA VAL A 62 8.05 14.40 9.39
C VAL A 62 8.18 12.96 9.90
N PHE A 63 9.32 12.31 9.65
CA PHE A 63 9.72 11.00 10.17
C PHE A 63 11.02 11.12 10.99
N PRO A 64 10.99 11.81 12.15
CA PRO A 64 12.21 12.19 12.87
C PRO A 64 12.96 11.04 13.56
N TYR A 65 12.34 9.86 13.72
CA TYR A 65 12.92 8.75 14.49
C TYR A 65 12.81 7.41 13.76
N GLY A 66 13.82 6.57 13.94
CA GLY A 66 13.73 5.15 13.62
C GLY A 66 12.71 4.45 14.53
N THR A 67 12.14 3.36 14.03
CA THR A 67 11.17 2.54 14.74
C THR A 67 11.72 1.12 14.89
N GLN A 68 11.31 0.41 15.95
CA GLN A 68 11.61 -1.02 16.11
C GLN A 68 10.68 -1.88 15.26
N GLU A 69 9.51 -1.36 14.90
CA GLU A 69 8.48 -2.07 14.14
C GLU A 69 8.01 -1.23 12.96
N VAL A 70 7.80 -1.90 11.83
CA VAL A 70 7.19 -1.31 10.64
C VAL A 70 5.98 -2.17 10.26
N ALA A 71 4.93 -1.52 9.77
CA ALA A 71 3.71 -2.18 9.37
C ALA A 71 3.29 -1.74 7.97
N TRP A 72 2.73 -2.67 7.21
CA TRP A 72 2.15 -2.43 5.89
C TRP A 72 0.79 -3.11 5.86
N GLY A 73 -0.19 -2.46 5.24
CA GLY A 73 -1.54 -2.97 5.18
C GLY A 73 -2.54 -1.88 4.86
N GLY A 74 -3.76 -2.05 5.37
CA GLY A 74 -4.84 -1.09 5.19
C GLY A 74 -5.76 -1.07 6.39
N ILE A 75 -6.57 -0.02 6.49
CA ILE A 75 -7.57 0.17 7.54
C ILE A 75 -8.89 0.46 6.84
N ALA A 76 -9.95 -0.20 7.29
CA ALA A 76 -11.32 0.12 6.90
C ALA A 76 -12.13 0.46 8.16
N GLN A 77 -12.74 1.64 8.16
CA GLN A 77 -13.48 2.14 9.33
C GLN A 77 -14.96 2.25 9.02
N ALA A 78 -15.80 1.76 9.95
CA ALA A 78 -17.24 1.89 9.88
C ALA A 78 -17.68 3.35 9.94
N GLY A 79 -18.66 3.71 9.10
CA GLY A 79 -19.34 5.00 9.20
C GLY A 79 -20.33 5.05 10.37
N ARG A 80 -21.08 6.16 10.49
CA ARG A 80 -22.10 6.35 11.53
C ARG A 80 -23.19 5.26 11.55
N ASN A 81 -23.45 4.65 10.39
CA ASN A 81 -24.41 3.56 10.23
C ASN A 81 -23.88 2.19 10.70
N LYS A 82 -22.66 2.12 11.26
CA LYS A 82 -21.95 0.90 11.68
C LYS A 82 -21.69 -0.09 10.53
N ILE A 83 -21.74 0.40 9.29
CA ILE A 83 -21.37 -0.37 8.11
C ILE A 83 -19.97 0.05 7.70
N SER A 84 -19.05 -0.91 7.72
CA SER A 84 -17.71 -0.73 7.19
C SER A 84 -17.72 -0.88 5.67
N PRO A 85 -16.97 -0.04 4.94
CA PRO A 85 -16.88 -0.13 3.49
C PRO A 85 -16.15 -1.41 3.07
N ALA A 86 -16.26 -1.75 1.79
CA ALA A 86 -15.36 -2.71 1.17
C ALA A 86 -13.90 -2.26 1.29
N MET A 87 -12.97 -3.20 1.50
CA MET A 87 -11.54 -2.94 1.46
C MET A 87 -10.98 -3.36 0.10
N GLY A 88 -10.16 -2.49 -0.50
CA GLY A 88 -9.64 -2.72 -1.84
C GLY A 88 -10.76 -2.78 -2.88
N ASN A 89 -10.82 -3.87 -3.64
CA ASN A 89 -11.87 -4.12 -4.63
C ASN A 89 -13.09 -4.88 -4.06
N GLY A 90 -13.13 -5.13 -2.75
CA GLY A 90 -14.25 -5.84 -2.10
C GLY A 90 -14.18 -7.37 -2.16
N HIS A 91 -13.21 -7.94 -2.86
CA HIS A 91 -13.00 -9.39 -2.90
C HIS A 91 -12.10 -9.84 -1.75
N PHE A 92 -12.41 -11.00 -1.18
CA PHE A 92 -11.50 -11.66 -0.25
C PHE A 92 -10.25 -12.16 -0.98
N PRO A 93 -9.08 -12.11 -0.34
CA PRO A 93 -7.84 -12.48 -0.99
C PRO A 93 -7.73 -13.99 -1.18
N ASP A 94 -7.28 -14.38 -2.37
CA ASP A 94 -7.05 -15.77 -2.79
C ASP A 94 -5.59 -16.02 -3.22
N GLY A 95 -4.70 -15.02 -3.08
CA GLY A 95 -3.31 -15.10 -3.50
C GLY A 95 -3.10 -14.71 -4.97
N ASN A 96 -4.16 -14.29 -5.67
CA ASN A 96 -4.10 -13.83 -7.05
C ASN A 96 -4.22 -12.29 -7.09
N TYR A 97 -3.10 -11.63 -7.39
CA TYR A 97 -3.02 -10.17 -7.51
C TYR A 97 -3.94 -9.56 -8.57
N ARG A 98 -4.52 -10.39 -9.45
CA ARG A 98 -5.50 -9.94 -10.47
C ARG A 98 -6.95 -10.01 -9.96
N GLN A 99 -7.21 -10.64 -8.81
CA GLN A 99 -8.56 -10.87 -8.28
C GLN A 99 -8.81 -10.15 -6.96
N ALA A 100 -7.78 -9.83 -6.20
CA ALA A 100 -7.86 -9.03 -4.98
C ALA A 100 -6.85 -7.87 -5.00
N CYS A 101 -7.04 -6.90 -4.12
CA CYS A 101 -6.05 -5.84 -3.92
C CYS A 101 -4.76 -6.45 -3.34
N TYR A 102 -3.61 -5.84 -3.65
CA TYR A 102 -2.31 -6.36 -3.23
C TYR A 102 -1.35 -5.26 -2.80
N ILE A 103 -0.38 -5.66 -1.98
CA ILE A 103 0.86 -4.91 -1.76
C ILE A 103 1.99 -5.81 -2.25
N SER A 104 2.91 -5.23 -3.03
CA SER A 104 4.07 -5.93 -3.57
C SER A 104 5.33 -5.09 -3.41
N ASP A 105 6.46 -5.75 -3.61
CA ASP A 105 7.82 -5.23 -3.50
C ASP A 105 8.08 -4.58 -2.13
N VAL A 106 7.53 -5.19 -1.08
CA VAL A 106 7.61 -4.65 0.28
C VAL A 106 9.06 -4.69 0.77
N HIS A 107 9.55 -3.53 1.18
CA HIS A 107 10.85 -3.33 1.80
C HIS A 107 10.72 -2.38 2.99
N TYR A 108 11.70 -2.45 3.88
CA TYR A 108 11.97 -1.42 4.87
C TYR A 108 13.41 -0.93 4.74
N VAL A 109 13.70 0.26 5.25
CA VAL A 109 15.05 0.82 5.29
C VAL A 109 15.66 0.52 6.65
N ASP A 110 16.81 -0.16 6.67
CA ASP A 110 17.52 -0.48 7.91
C ASP A 110 18.38 0.69 8.41
N HIS A 111 19.01 0.50 9.58
CA HIS A 111 19.88 1.51 10.19
C HIS A 111 21.15 1.84 9.37
N LYS A 112 21.45 1.08 8.32
CA LYS A 112 22.55 1.31 7.36
C LYS A 112 22.04 1.94 6.07
N ASN A 113 20.80 2.45 6.05
CA ASN A 113 20.11 2.96 4.87
C ASN A 113 20.02 1.96 3.71
N LYS A 114 19.96 0.66 4.03
CA LYS A 114 19.77 -0.39 3.03
C LYS A 114 18.28 -0.76 2.93
N MET A 115 17.79 -0.92 1.71
CA MET A 115 16.49 -1.55 1.48
C MET A 115 16.58 -3.05 1.76
N VAL A 116 15.74 -3.53 2.67
CA VAL A 116 15.72 -4.91 3.14
C VAL A 116 14.29 -5.45 3.02
N ALA A 117 14.15 -6.64 2.42
CA ALA A 117 12.87 -7.32 2.35
C ALA A 117 12.50 -7.90 3.73
N PRO A 118 11.19 -7.96 4.09
CA PRO A 118 10.76 -8.56 5.34
C PRO A 118 11.25 -10.00 5.51
N VAL A 119 11.80 -10.29 6.69
CA VAL A 119 12.23 -11.64 7.06
C VAL A 119 11.05 -12.37 7.69
N THR A 120 10.71 -13.53 7.14
CA THR A 120 9.56 -14.35 7.54
C THR A 120 9.49 -14.60 9.05
N ALA A 121 10.61 -14.91 9.70
CA ALA A 121 10.66 -15.25 11.12
C ALA A 121 10.23 -14.09 12.04
N TYR A 122 10.25 -12.85 11.53
CA TYR A 122 9.94 -11.63 12.27
C TYR A 122 8.72 -10.89 11.72
N THR A 123 7.93 -11.52 10.85
CA THR A 123 6.72 -10.89 10.30
C THR A 123 5.46 -11.46 10.95
N LEU A 124 4.66 -10.58 11.54
CA LEU A 124 3.36 -10.91 12.12
C LEU A 124 2.23 -10.50 11.17
N GLN A 125 1.17 -11.30 11.13
CA GLN A 125 -0.05 -11.00 10.37
C GLN A 125 -1.17 -10.68 11.35
N HIS A 126 -1.93 -9.62 11.06
CA HIS A 126 -3.03 -9.18 11.90
C HIS A 126 -4.26 -8.86 11.04
N VAL A 127 -5.40 -9.46 11.40
CA VAL A 127 -6.72 -9.17 10.83
C VAL A 127 -7.72 -9.07 11.98
N ASP A 128 -8.22 -7.88 12.23
CA ASP A 128 -9.11 -7.56 13.35
C ASP A 128 -10.55 -8.07 13.13
N LYS A 129 -11.03 -8.05 11.89
CA LYS A 129 -12.39 -8.44 11.48
C LYS A 129 -12.36 -9.49 10.36
N PRO A 130 -12.00 -10.76 10.65
CA PRO A 130 -11.79 -11.80 9.63
C PRO A 130 -13.06 -12.18 8.84
N LYS A 131 -14.25 -11.88 9.37
CA LYS A 131 -15.53 -12.07 8.65
C LYS A 131 -15.78 -11.00 7.58
N CYS A 132 -15.06 -9.88 7.65
CA CYS A 132 -15.28 -8.72 6.80
C CYS A 132 -14.11 -8.48 5.85
N TYR A 133 -12.91 -8.77 6.33
CA TYR A 133 -11.65 -8.55 5.64
C TYR A 133 -10.77 -9.78 5.78
N GLY A 134 -9.93 -10.01 4.80
CA GLY A 134 -8.93 -11.05 4.79
C GLY A 134 -7.57 -10.50 4.39
N LEU A 135 -6.55 -11.28 4.76
CA LEU A 135 -5.18 -11.14 4.33
C LEU A 135 -4.71 -12.52 3.89
N LYS A 136 -4.14 -12.63 2.69
CA LYS A 136 -3.44 -13.82 2.24
C LYS A 136 -2.02 -13.45 1.87
N ASN A 137 -1.10 -13.86 2.73
CA ASN A 137 0.32 -13.55 2.61
C ASN A 137 1.09 -14.82 2.24
N ASP A 138 1.05 -15.12 0.94
CA ASP A 138 1.88 -16.17 0.32
C ASP A 138 3.36 -15.75 0.22
N ARG A 139 3.67 -14.50 0.61
CA ARG A 139 4.99 -13.84 0.65
C ARG A 139 5.59 -13.59 -0.72
N LEU A 140 5.37 -14.47 -1.68
CA LEU A 140 5.80 -14.34 -3.06
C LEU A 140 4.60 -14.65 -3.94
N MET A 141 4.15 -13.65 -4.68
CA MET A 141 3.00 -13.74 -5.56
C MET A 141 3.32 -13.08 -6.90
N GLY A 142 2.71 -13.58 -7.97
CA GLY A 142 2.74 -12.91 -9.26
C GLY A 142 4.12 -12.94 -9.94
N PRO A 143 4.46 -11.89 -10.72
CA PRO A 143 5.73 -11.78 -11.41
C PRO A 143 6.95 -11.81 -10.47
N LYS A 144 8.11 -12.25 -10.97
CA LYS A 144 9.35 -12.38 -10.16
C LYS A 144 9.77 -11.08 -9.46
N ASN A 145 9.45 -9.93 -10.03
CA ASN A 145 9.78 -8.60 -9.47
C ASN A 145 8.82 -8.13 -8.37
N PHE A 146 7.80 -8.91 -8.00
CA PHE A 146 6.89 -8.53 -6.91
C PHE A 146 7.49 -8.72 -5.51
N GLY A 147 8.63 -9.41 -5.38
CA GLY A 147 9.30 -9.59 -4.09
C GLY A 147 8.34 -10.02 -2.96
N TYR A 148 8.58 -9.51 -1.76
CA TYR A 148 7.67 -9.76 -0.63
C TYR A 148 6.30 -9.14 -0.91
N SER A 149 5.27 -9.97 -1.01
CA SER A 149 3.96 -9.57 -1.51
C SER A 149 2.81 -10.35 -0.88
N PHE A 150 1.65 -9.73 -0.81
CA PHE A 150 0.43 -10.30 -0.26
C PHE A 150 -0.83 -9.67 -0.84
N THR A 151 -1.94 -10.40 -0.79
CA THR A 151 -3.28 -9.90 -1.16
C THR A 151 -4.10 -9.59 0.08
N PHE A 152 -4.96 -8.59 -0.03
CA PHE A 152 -5.89 -8.18 1.02
C PHE A 152 -7.19 -7.66 0.40
N GLY A 153 -8.26 -7.67 1.19
CA GLY A 153 -9.55 -7.15 0.76
C GLY A 153 -10.70 -7.76 1.53
N GLY A 154 -11.92 -7.49 1.08
CA GLY A 154 -13.15 -8.05 1.62
C GLY A 154 -14.32 -7.09 1.49
N SER A 155 -15.53 -7.65 1.56
CA SER A 155 -16.76 -6.93 1.22
C SER A 155 -17.19 -5.89 2.25
N GLY A 156 -16.60 -5.90 3.45
CA GLY A 156 -17.03 -5.06 4.56
C GLY A 156 -18.36 -5.53 5.15
N GLY A 157 -19.21 -4.59 5.58
CA GLY A 157 -20.50 -4.88 6.21
C GLY A 157 -20.53 -4.52 7.69
N LYS A 158 -21.24 -5.30 8.52
CA LYS A 158 -21.40 -5.04 9.96
C LYS A 158 -20.16 -5.51 10.73
N CYS A 159 -19.12 -4.68 10.71
CA CYS A 159 -17.79 -5.01 11.26
C CYS A 159 -17.37 -4.09 12.43
N GLY A 160 -18.09 -2.98 12.63
CA GLY A 160 -17.87 -1.98 13.68
C GLY A 160 -18.68 -2.20 14.95
#